data_AF-C0E8C7-F1
#
_entry.id   AF-C0E8C7-F1
#
_cell.length_a   1.000
_cell.length_b   1.000
_cell.length_c   1.000
_cell.angle_alpha   90.00
_cell.angle_beta   90.00
_cell.angle_gamma   90.00
#
_symmetry.space_group_name_H-M   'P 1'
#
loop_
_entity.id
_entity.type
_entity.pdbx_description
1 polymer ?
#
loop_
_entity_poly.entity_id
_entity_poly.type
_entity_poly.pdbx_seq_one_letter_code
_entity_poly.pdbx_strand_id
1 'polypeptide(L)'
;MDDIAGPQNNQNHYTNAELMAMQQDAIRRVQDMHRRAQQRVQGQPDSTRTQRGTTSHSAPRSHSSSAQEQQRRQPPAPSPPAELQQTGDETPIDKILKDLNIDKDRIILLGLIILLLNEGADRTLIIALVYLLI
;
A
#
# COMPACT_ATOMS: atom_id res chain seq x y z
N MET A 1 9.14 -24.37 33.32
CA MET A 1 10.07 -23.23 33.19
C MET A 1 9.69 -22.49 31.93
N ASP A 2 8.90 -21.43 32.09
CA ASP A 2 8.46 -20.53 31.02
C ASP A 2 9.59 -19.54 30.71
N ASP A 3 10.18 -19.64 29.51
CA ASP A 3 11.19 -18.70 29.03
C ASP A 3 10.45 -17.47 28.46
N ILE A 4 10.18 -16.50 29.34
CA ILE A 4 9.66 -15.18 28.95
C ILE A 4 10.85 -14.34 28.47
N ALA A 5 11.21 -14.51 27.20
CA ALA A 5 12.09 -13.57 26.51
C ALA A 5 11.26 -12.37 26.05
N GLY A 6 11.26 -11.30 26.84
CA GLY A 6 10.79 -9.98 26.39
C GLY A 6 11.62 -9.50 25.19
N PRO A 7 11.04 -8.76 24.24
CA PRO A 7 11.76 -8.28 23.08
C PRO A 7 12.83 -7.27 23.52
N GLN A 8 14.09 -7.68 23.35
CA GLN A 8 15.26 -6.84 23.55
C GLN A 8 15.16 -5.61 22.64
N ASN A 9 15.21 -4.43 23.26
CA ASN A 9 15.31 -3.13 22.61
C ASN A 9 16.65 -3.03 21.88
N ASN A 10 16.67 -3.54 20.66
CA ASN A 10 17.79 -3.44 19.76
C ASN A 10 17.40 -2.42 18.69
N GLN A 11 18.17 -1.34 18.55
CA GLN A 11 18.04 -0.37 17.46
C GLN A 11 18.36 -1.13 16.15
N ASN A 12 17.39 -1.89 15.66
CA ASN A 12 17.52 -2.68 14.45
C ASN A 12 17.49 -1.69 13.29
N HIS A 13 18.69 -1.34 12.81
CA HIS A 13 18.83 -0.73 11.51
C HIS A 13 18.28 -1.73 10.49
N TYR A 14 17.03 -1.52 10.06
CA TYR A 14 16.44 -2.27 8.97
C TYR A 14 17.34 -2.07 7.75
N THR A 15 17.92 -3.16 7.25
CA THR A 15 18.73 -3.09 6.03
C THR A 15 17.81 -2.80 4.85
N ASN A 16 18.30 -2.11 3.81
CA ASN A 16 17.48 -1.83 2.62
C ASN A 16 16.86 -3.11 2.02
N ALA A 17 17.60 -4.22 2.04
CA ALA A 17 17.11 -5.52 1.59
C ALA A 17 15.94 -6.03 2.44
N GLU A 18 16.01 -5.86 3.77
CA GLU A 18 14.95 -6.25 4.69
C GLU A 18 13.71 -5.36 4.56
N LEU A 19 13.90 -4.05 4.35
CA LEU A 19 12.79 -3.13 4.08
C LEU A 19 12.04 -3.52 2.80
N MET A 20 12.76 -3.85 1.72
CA MET A 20 12.13 -4.32 0.47
C MET A 20 11.38 -5.64 0.67
N ALA A 21 11.96 -6.58 1.40
CA ALA A 21 11.29 -7.85 1.72
C ALA A 21 10.01 -7.62 2.55
N MET A 22 10.06 -6.70 3.51
CA MET A 22 8.91 -6.31 4.32
C MET A 22 7.84 -5.61 3.48
N GLN A 23 8.22 -4.75 2.54
CA GLN A 23 7.30 -4.10 1.61
C GLN A 23 6.59 -5.13 0.73
N GLN A 24 7.32 -6.10 0.18
CA GLN A 24 6.72 -7.18 -0.61
C GLN A 24 5.72 -8.01 0.21
N ASP A 25 6.06 -8.34 1.45
CA ASP A 25 5.16 -9.07 2.36
C ASP A 25 3.92 -8.24 2.72
N ALA A 26 4.09 -6.95 2.99
CA ALA A 26 3.00 -6.02 3.28
C ALA A 26 2.01 -5.93 2.11
N ILE A 27 2.51 -5.77 0.88
CA ILE A 27 1.68 -5.70 -0.33
C ILE A 27 0.87 -7.00 -0.50
N ARG A 28 1.50 -8.16 -0.34
CA ARG A 28 0.81 -9.47 -0.44
C ARG A 28 -0.33 -9.58 0.57
N ARG A 29 -0.09 -9.20 1.84
CA ARG A 29 -1.12 -9.25 2.89
C ARG A 29 -2.27 -8.28 2.63
N VAL A 30 -1.98 -7.08 2.13
CA VAL A 30 -3.02 -6.10 1.78
C VAL A 30 -3.87 -6.61 0.63
N GLN A 31 -3.28 -7.20 -0.41
CA GLN A 31 -4.02 -7.80 -1.52
C GLN A 31 -4.93 -8.94 -1.04
N ASP A 32 -4.40 -9.84 -0.20
CA ASP A 32 -5.19 -10.92 0.40
C ASP A 32 -6.34 -10.38 1.27
N MET A 33 -6.08 -9.35 2.06
CA MET A 33 -7.09 -8.70 2.89
C MET A 33 -8.16 -8.04 2.04
N HIS A 34 -7.77 -7.36 0.96
CA HIS A 34 -8.69 -6.69 0.05
C HIS A 34 -9.60 -7.71 -0.64
N ARG A 35 -9.02 -8.81 -1.14
CA ARG A 35 -9.78 -9.93 -1.72
C ARG A 35 -10.79 -10.52 -0.73
N ARG A 36 -10.37 -10.75 0.52
CA ARG A 36 -11.25 -11.28 1.59
C ARG A 36 -12.32 -10.25 2.00
N ALA A 37 -11.99 -8.97 2.05
CA ALA A 37 -12.92 -7.91 2.40
C ALA A 37 -14.01 -7.78 1.33
N GLN A 38 -13.64 -7.78 0.05
CA GLN A 38 -14.61 -7.78 -1.05
C GLN A 38 -15.53 -9.00 -1.00
N GLN A 39 -14.99 -10.18 -0.71
CA GLN A 39 -15.80 -11.40 -0.53
C GLN A 39 -16.76 -11.31 0.66
N ARG A 40 -16.38 -10.62 1.74
CA ARG A 40 -17.24 -10.40 2.92
C ARG A 40 -18.29 -9.31 2.70
N VAL A 41 -17.98 -8.26 1.94
CA VAL A 41 -18.93 -7.19 1.58
C VAL A 41 -19.97 -7.71 0.60
N GLN A 42 -19.57 -8.59 -0.33
CA GLN A 42 -20.49 -9.22 -1.29
C GLN A 42 -21.23 -10.42 -0.69
N GLY A 43 -20.59 -11.12 0.26
CA GLY A 43 -21.12 -12.30 0.93
C GLY A 43 -21.54 -12.00 2.36
N GLN A 44 -22.71 -11.38 2.53
CA GLN A 44 -23.44 -11.54 3.79
C GLN A 44 -23.94 -12.98 3.84
N PRO A 45 -23.59 -13.71 4.91
CA PRO A 45 -24.66 -14.14 5.77
C PRO A 45 -24.36 -13.71 7.20
N ASP A 46 -25.31 -12.99 7.76
CA ASP A 46 -25.54 -12.99 9.18
C ASP A 46 -25.55 -14.41 9.73
N SER A 47 -24.98 -14.56 10.92
CA SER A 47 -25.28 -15.63 11.88
C SER A 47 -24.81 -17.05 11.53
N THR A 48 -23.72 -17.50 12.15
CA THR A 48 -23.80 -18.32 13.38
C THR A 48 -22.41 -18.85 13.77
N ARG A 49 -21.93 -18.35 14.90
CA ARG A 49 -20.95 -18.99 15.78
C ARG A 49 -21.57 -20.29 16.32
N THR A 50 -20.89 -21.43 16.18
CA THR A 50 -20.39 -22.25 17.31
C THR A 50 -19.98 -23.64 16.85
N GLN A 51 -18.72 -23.98 17.13
CA GLN A 51 -18.19 -25.34 17.09
C GLN A 51 -18.82 -26.20 18.20
N ARG A 52 -19.19 -27.43 17.82
CA ARG A 52 -18.83 -28.71 18.47
C ARG A 52 -18.79 -28.75 20.02
N GLY A 53 -19.73 -29.50 20.60
CA GLY A 53 -19.61 -30.05 21.95
C GLY A 53 -20.88 -30.72 22.48
N THR A 54 -20.84 -32.06 22.57
CA THR A 54 -21.58 -32.95 23.50
C THR A 54 -23.13 -33.04 23.45
N THR A 55 -23.59 -34.23 23.03
CA THR A 55 -24.74 -35.01 23.54
C THR A 55 -26.07 -34.32 23.92
N SER A 56 -27.13 -34.81 23.27
CA SER A 56 -28.52 -34.96 23.74
C SER A 56 -29.54 -33.82 23.52
N HIS A 57 -30.55 -34.19 22.71
CA HIS A 57 -31.99 -33.91 22.82
C HIS A 57 -32.60 -32.55 22.41
N SER A 58 -33.44 -32.65 21.38
CA SER A 58 -34.73 -31.98 21.10
C SER A 58 -34.84 -30.44 21.04
N ALA A 59 -35.26 -29.95 19.87
CA ALA A 59 -36.00 -28.69 19.66
C ALA A 59 -37.33 -28.69 20.48
N PRO A 60 -38.03 -27.56 20.75
CA PRO A 60 -38.35 -26.50 19.78
C PRO A 60 -38.26 -25.04 20.28
N ARG A 61 -38.35 -24.15 19.29
CA ARG A 61 -38.39 -22.69 19.37
C ARG A 61 -39.52 -22.16 20.25
N SER A 62 -39.28 -21.05 20.95
CA SER A 62 -40.24 -19.93 21.15
C SER A 62 -39.53 -18.73 21.79
N HIS A 63 -39.78 -17.54 21.22
CA HIS A 63 -39.97 -16.20 21.80
C HIS A 63 -39.44 -15.94 23.24
N SER A 64 -38.90 -14.81 23.66
CA SER A 64 -38.72 -13.45 23.13
C SER A 64 -38.12 -12.64 24.31
N SER A 65 -37.33 -11.61 23.99
CA SER A 65 -37.16 -10.38 24.78
C SER A 65 -36.69 -10.49 26.24
N SER A 66 -35.45 -10.09 26.48
CA SER A 66 -35.04 -9.02 27.42
C SER A 66 -33.61 -9.24 27.90
N ALA A 67 -32.66 -8.50 27.34
CA ALA A 67 -31.40 -8.17 27.99
C ALA A 67 -30.78 -6.97 27.27
N GLN A 68 -31.49 -5.85 27.37
CA GLN A 68 -30.90 -4.54 27.26
C GLN A 68 -29.97 -4.36 28.46
N GLU A 69 -28.71 -4.80 28.36
CA GLU A 69 -27.61 -4.29 29.20
C GLU A 69 -26.26 -4.82 28.68
N GLN A 70 -25.74 -4.24 27.59
CA GLN A 70 -24.29 -4.22 27.40
C GLN A 70 -23.89 -2.96 26.65
N GLN A 71 -24.05 -1.88 27.41
CA GLN A 71 -23.33 -0.62 27.34
C GLN A 71 -22.02 -0.77 26.57
N ARG A 72 -22.04 -0.24 25.35
CA ARG A 72 -20.92 0.23 24.53
C ARG A 72 -19.58 0.28 25.27
N ARG A 73 -18.74 -0.73 25.07
CA ARG A 73 -17.31 -0.48 24.87
C ARG A 73 -17.06 -0.64 23.38
N GLN A 74 -17.32 0.43 22.64
CA GLN A 74 -16.86 0.54 21.27
C GLN A 74 -15.33 0.44 21.32
N PRO A 75 -14.70 -0.53 20.63
CA PRO A 75 -13.31 -0.39 20.26
C PRO A 75 -13.17 0.95 19.51
N PRO A 76 -12.07 1.70 19.68
CA PRO A 76 -11.82 2.85 18.82
C PRO A 76 -11.98 2.39 17.37
N ALA A 77 -12.81 3.11 16.62
CA ALA A 77 -12.98 2.85 15.20
C ALA A 77 -11.58 2.74 14.58
N PRO A 78 -11.27 1.69 13.80
CA PRO A 78 -10.05 1.68 13.04
C PRO A 78 -10.11 2.92 12.15
N SER A 79 -9.22 3.87 12.41
CA SER A 79 -8.96 4.99 11.51
C SER A 79 -8.83 4.40 10.11
N PRO A 80 -9.45 5.01 9.08
CA PRO A 80 -9.27 4.55 7.71
C PRO A 80 -7.77 4.39 7.48
N PRO A 81 -7.31 3.28 6.87
CA PRO A 81 -5.92 3.17 6.47
C PRO A 81 -5.62 4.46 5.71
N ALA A 82 -4.67 5.24 6.22
CA ALA A 82 -4.14 6.38 5.50
C ALA A 82 -3.96 5.88 4.07
N GLU A 83 -4.68 6.49 3.13
CA GLU A 83 -4.56 6.17 1.73
C GLU A 83 -3.06 6.14 1.48
N LEU A 84 -2.52 4.95 1.26
CA LEU A 84 -1.20 4.78 0.71
C LEU A 84 -1.37 5.36 -0.68
N GLN A 85 -1.19 6.68 -0.76
CA GLN A 85 -0.84 7.38 -1.97
C GLN A 85 0.19 6.46 -2.59
N GLN A 86 -0.20 5.80 -3.66
CA GLN A 86 0.72 5.03 -4.48
C GLN A 86 1.68 6.08 -5.04
N THR A 87 2.67 6.46 -4.25
CA THR A 87 3.92 6.95 -4.78
C THR A 87 4.43 5.75 -5.54
N GLY A 88 4.17 5.74 -6.85
CA GLY A 88 4.77 4.77 -7.76
C GLY A 88 6.24 4.66 -7.40
N ASP A 89 6.82 3.47 -7.55
CA ASP A 89 8.24 3.27 -7.34
C ASP A 89 9.00 4.17 -8.33
N GLU A 90 9.27 5.42 -7.92
CA GLU A 90 9.88 6.44 -8.76
C GLU A 90 11.31 6.01 -8.92
N THR A 91 11.66 5.58 -10.12
CA THR A 91 13.03 5.19 -10.40
C THR A 91 13.94 6.37 -10.07
N PRO A 92 15.22 6.13 -9.73
CA PRO A 92 16.18 7.22 -9.52
C PRO A 92 16.21 8.19 -10.70
N ILE A 93 15.95 7.68 -11.90
CA ILE A 93 15.82 8.43 -13.14
C ILE A 93 14.58 9.34 -13.07
N ASP A 94 13.41 8.83 -12.68
CA ASP A 94 12.20 9.65 -12.53
C ASP A 94 12.37 10.80 -11.52
N LYS A 95 13.10 10.57 -10.43
CA LYS A 95 13.43 11.61 -9.45
C LYS A 95 14.29 12.72 -10.06
N ILE A 96 15.31 12.35 -10.83
CA ILE A 96 16.19 13.30 -11.52
C ILE A 96 15.39 14.06 -12.59
N LEU A 97 14.56 13.39 -13.39
CA LEU A 97 13.71 14.08 -14.38
C LEU A 97 12.75 15.08 -13.70
N LYS A 98 12.17 14.72 -12.56
CA LYS A 98 11.31 15.63 -11.79
C LYS A 98 12.07 16.80 -11.19
N ASP A 99 13.26 16.55 -10.63
CA ASP A 99 14.11 17.59 -10.05
C ASP A 99 14.60 18.59 -11.12
N LEU A 100 14.84 18.11 -12.34
CA LEU A 100 15.13 18.94 -13.52
C LEU A 100 13.88 19.53 -14.18
N ASN A 101 12.68 19.35 -13.61
CA ASN A 101 11.39 19.81 -14.14
C ASN A 101 11.20 19.44 -15.63
N ILE A 102 11.56 18.21 -15.99
CA ILE A 102 11.55 17.70 -17.35
C ILE A 102 10.13 17.26 -17.72
N ASP A 103 9.43 18.16 -18.42
CA ASP A 103 8.12 17.87 -19.02
C ASP A 103 8.25 17.07 -20.33
N LYS A 104 7.13 16.52 -20.80
CA LYS A 104 7.05 15.75 -22.05
C LYS A 104 7.67 16.49 -23.25
N ASP A 105 7.46 17.81 -23.33
CA ASP A 105 8.02 18.64 -24.40
C ASP A 105 9.53 18.85 -24.23
N ARG A 106 10.01 19.02 -22.99
CA ARG A 106 11.44 19.11 -22.67
C ARG A 106 12.18 17.80 -22.93
N ILE A 107 11.53 16.64 -22.77
CA ILE A 107 12.10 15.33 -23.15
C ILE A 107 12.33 15.26 -24.66
N ILE A 108 11.34 15.69 -25.46
CA ILE A 108 11.48 15.73 -26.92
C ILE A 108 12.59 16.70 -27.31
N LEU A 109 12.64 17.88 -26.70
CA LEU A 109 13.69 18.87 -26.92
C LEU A 109 15.09 18.32 -26.57
N LEU A 110 15.23 17.63 -25.44
CA LEU A 110 16.48 16.98 -25.01
C LEU A 110 16.90 15.88 -25.99
N GLY A 111 15.95 15.06 -26.44
CA GLY A 111 16.20 14.04 -27.46
C GLY A 111 16.67 14.64 -28.79
N LEU A 112 16.06 15.76 -29.22
CA LEU A 112 16.50 16.50 -30.40
C LEU A 112 17.91 17.05 -30.23
N ILE A 113 18.25 17.66 -29.09
CA ILE A 113 19.60 18.17 -28.83
C ILE A 113 20.64 17.04 -28.94
N ILE A 114 20.37 15.87 -28.35
CA ILE A 114 21.27 14.70 -28.41
C ILE A 114 21.39 14.18 -29.86
N LEU A 115 20.28 14.11 -30.59
CA LEU A 115 20.26 13.72 -32.00
C LEU A 115 21.13 14.67 -32.83
N LEU A 116 20.91 15.97 -32.69
CA LEU A 116 21.63 17.02 -33.41
C LEU A 116 23.13 17.04 -33.12
N LEU A 117 23.52 16.75 -31.87
CA LEU A 117 24.92 16.62 -31.48
C LEU A 117 25.62 15.47 -32.21
N ASN A 118 24.93 14.33 -32.40
CA ASN A 118 25.48 13.18 -33.10
C ASN A 118 25.58 13.40 -34.61
N GLU A 119 24.68 14.20 -35.17
CA GLU A 119 24.59 14.45 -36.61
C GLU A 119 25.41 15.66 -37.07
N GLY A 120 26.09 16.33 -36.14
CA GLY A 120 26.97 17.47 -36.44
C GLY A 120 26.22 18.73 -36.84
N ALA A 121 25.02 18.94 -36.29
CA ALA A 121 24.18 20.09 -36.59
C ALA A 121 24.81 21.44 -36.16
N ASP A 122 24.23 22.54 -36.65
CA ASP A 122 24.71 23.89 -36.37
C ASP A 122 24.77 24.18 -34.86
N ARG A 123 25.92 24.68 -34.39
CA ARG A 123 26.15 24.99 -32.96
C ARG A 123 25.20 26.07 -32.45
N THR A 124 24.82 27.02 -33.28
CA THR A 124 23.84 28.08 -33.00
C THR A 124 22.47 27.47 -32.78
N LEU A 125 22.08 26.49 -33.60
CA LEU A 125 20.82 25.77 -33.44
C LEU A 125 20.80 24.98 -32.13
N ILE A 126 21.89 24.30 -31.80
CA ILE A 126 22.03 23.58 -30.52
C ILE A 126 21.90 24.54 -29.34
N ILE A 127 22.59 25.69 -29.36
CA ILE A 127 22.51 26.70 -28.31
C ILE A 127 21.09 27.29 -28.21
N ALA A 128 20.40 27.50 -29.34
CA ALA A 128 19.02 27.98 -29.33
C ALA A 128 18.07 26.97 -28.68
N LEU A 129 18.24 25.68 -28.95
CA LEU A 129 17.44 24.62 -28.30
C LEU A 129 17.78 24.50 -26.80
N VAL A 130 19.05 24.62 -26.42
CA VAL A 130 19.45 24.68 -25.00
C VAL A 130 18.88 25.92 -24.32
N TYR A 131 18.83 27.06 -25.01
CA TYR A 131 18.22 28.29 -24.50
C TYR A 131 16.71 28.13 -24.28
N LEU A 132 16.01 27.38 -25.13
CA LEU A 132 14.61 27.02 -24.92
C LEU A 132 14.40 25.97 -23.82
N LEU A 133 15.44 25.21 -23.46
CA LEU A 133 15.39 24.20 -22.41
C LEU A 133 15.49 24.81 -21.00
N ILE A 134 15.96 26.05 -20.87
CA ILE A 134 16.07 26.78 -19.60
C ILE A 134 14.74 27.50 -19.37
#